data_AF-A0A524D5C0-F1
#
_entry.id   AF-A0A524D5C0-F1
#
_cell.length_a   1.000
_cell.length_b   1.000
_cell.length_c   1.000
_cell.angle_alpha   90.00
_cell.angle_beta   90.00
_cell.angle_gamma   90.00
#
_symmetry.space_group_name_H-M   'P 1'
#
loop_
_entity.id
_entity.type
_entity.pdbx_description
1 polymer ?
#
loop_
_entity_poly.entity_id
_entity_poly.type
_entity_poly.pdbx_seq_one_letter_code
_entity_poly.pdbx_strand_id
1 'polypeptide(L)'
;MIAYLDFFLKNYSPPFVLGGTFEARAAGIAHLKERGIKPKDYIYNTISNLKNSKEVELLKKYNIESVVILILGSESMTSTQRFNYLIQKTQPNDQNLIEGLKNLGVKKIWVDGGVTTLESVVHILETQKMVSSSLKLPVGTAPTLFLFKYSSPRLNPKFHTKFRKATIMFPATWFSNFIFYGAIEDAKECISAAYQTYEFKKIIQDRKMKFFE
;
A
#
# COMPACT_ATOMS: atom_id res chain seq x y z
N MET A 1 -1.18 14.46 -13.70
CA MET A 1 -1.05 14.62 -12.23
C MET A 1 -1.52 15.98 -11.77
N ILE A 2 -0.91 17.08 -12.24
CA ILE A 2 -1.23 18.46 -11.79
C ILE A 2 -2.74 18.74 -11.78
N ALA A 3 -3.43 18.55 -12.91
CA ALA A 3 -4.88 18.78 -13.00
C ALA A 3 -5.70 17.94 -11.99
N TYR A 4 -5.26 16.71 -11.67
CA TYR A 4 -5.93 15.87 -10.66
C TYR A 4 -5.69 16.40 -9.24
N LEU A 5 -4.50 16.92 -8.95
CA LEU A 5 -4.20 17.55 -7.67
C LEU A 5 -4.97 18.86 -7.50
N ASP A 6 -5.07 19.69 -8.54
CA ASP A 6 -5.88 20.91 -8.48
C ASP A 6 -7.36 20.61 -8.28
N PHE A 7 -7.88 19.62 -9.00
CA PHE A 7 -9.22 19.12 -8.76
C PHE A 7 -9.40 18.64 -7.31
N PHE A 8 -8.49 17.79 -6.82
CA PHE A 8 -8.59 17.27 -5.45
C PHE A 8 -8.53 18.39 -4.42
N LEU A 9 -7.55 19.27 -4.47
CA LEU A 9 -7.33 20.34 -3.50
C LEU A 9 -8.41 21.43 -3.54
N LYS A 10 -9.16 21.55 -4.65
CA LYS A 10 -10.35 22.40 -4.72
C LYS A 10 -11.54 21.82 -3.95
N ASN A 11 -11.63 20.49 -3.84
CA ASN A 11 -12.80 19.79 -3.32
C ASN A 11 -12.56 19.09 -1.98
N TYR A 12 -11.30 18.84 -1.61
CA TYR A 12 -10.91 18.01 -0.48
C TYR A 12 -9.64 18.54 0.19
N SER A 13 -9.46 18.17 1.46
CA SER A 13 -8.27 18.47 2.24
C SER A 13 -7.34 17.25 2.31
N PRO A 14 -6.02 17.46 2.46
CA PRO A 14 -5.10 16.37 2.79
C PRO A 14 -5.48 15.65 4.11
N PRO A 15 -5.04 14.39 4.33
CA PRO A 15 -4.03 13.70 3.54
C PRO A 15 -4.57 12.92 2.33
N PHE A 16 -3.68 12.67 1.36
CA PHE A 16 -3.92 11.80 0.22
C PHE A 16 -2.65 11.01 -0.17
N VAL A 17 -2.83 10.00 -1.02
CA VAL A 17 -1.74 9.19 -1.55
C VAL A 17 -1.34 9.69 -2.93
N LEU A 18 -0.08 10.11 -3.08
CA LEU A 18 0.47 10.54 -4.36
C LEU A 18 1.06 9.33 -5.11
N GLY A 19 0.21 8.69 -5.92
CA GLY A 19 0.57 7.58 -6.80
C GLY A 19 0.97 8.02 -8.22
N GLY A 20 1.40 7.08 -9.06
CA GLY A 20 1.62 7.28 -10.50
C GLY A 20 3.05 6.98 -10.95
N THR A 21 3.36 7.26 -12.22
CA THR A 21 4.73 7.14 -12.74
C THR A 21 5.68 8.07 -11.98
N PHE A 22 6.99 7.81 -12.07
CA PHE A 22 7.99 8.66 -11.44
C PHE A 22 7.86 10.13 -11.86
N GLU A 23 7.69 10.39 -13.16
CA GLU A 23 7.56 11.72 -13.74
C GLU A 23 6.29 12.41 -13.23
N ALA A 24 5.18 11.68 -13.17
CA ALA A 24 3.92 12.20 -12.67
C ALA A 24 4.02 12.60 -11.19
N ARG A 25 4.69 11.78 -10.36
CA ARG A 25 4.91 12.07 -8.94
C ARG A 25 5.89 13.23 -8.75
N ALA A 26 6.98 13.28 -9.51
CA ALA A 26 7.94 14.38 -9.45
C ALA A 26 7.29 15.73 -9.80
N ALA A 27 6.50 15.77 -10.89
CA ALA A 27 5.72 16.95 -11.25
C ALA A 27 4.66 17.30 -10.19
N GLY A 28 4.00 16.28 -9.64
CA GLY A 28 3.02 16.46 -8.56
C GLY A 28 3.63 17.08 -7.31
N ILE A 29 4.79 16.60 -6.85
CA ILE A 29 5.48 17.14 -5.67
C ILE A 29 5.90 18.60 -5.87
N ALA A 30 6.43 18.93 -7.05
CA ALA A 30 6.79 20.31 -7.38
C ALA A 30 5.57 21.24 -7.28
N HIS A 31 4.46 20.84 -7.90
CA HIS A 31 3.19 21.56 -7.83
C HIS A 31 2.64 21.69 -6.39
N LEU A 32 2.69 20.62 -5.60
CA LEU A 32 2.24 20.64 -4.20
C LEU A 32 3.04 21.64 -3.36
N LYS A 33 4.35 21.73 -3.59
CA LYS A 33 5.21 22.72 -2.95
C LYS A 33 4.78 24.15 -3.29
N GLU A 34 4.50 24.44 -4.56
CA GLU A 34 4.02 25.76 -5.02
C GLU A 34 2.66 26.11 -4.40
N ARG A 35 1.79 25.11 -4.19
CA ARG A 35 0.49 25.26 -3.53
C ARG A 35 0.57 25.31 -1.99
N GLY A 36 1.78 25.25 -1.41
CA GLY A 36 1.99 25.33 0.03
C GLY A 36 1.63 24.05 0.80
N ILE A 37 1.41 22.93 0.11
CA ILE A 37 1.14 21.63 0.73
C ILE A 37 2.45 21.04 1.27
N LYS A 38 2.45 20.66 2.55
CA LYS A 38 3.68 20.22 3.23
C LYS A 38 3.94 18.73 2.96
N PRO A 39 5.20 18.27 2.97
CA PRO A 39 5.53 16.85 2.77
C PRO A 39 4.88 15.88 3.76
N LYS A 40 4.49 16.36 4.96
CA LYS A 40 3.76 15.58 5.96
C LYS A 40 2.26 15.38 5.63
N ASP A 41 1.73 16.16 4.70
CA ASP A 41 0.30 16.20 4.36
C ASP A 41 -0.04 15.17 3.26
N TYR A 42 0.92 14.47 2.67
CA TYR A 42 0.65 13.43 1.68
C TYR A 42 1.59 12.24 1.86
N ILE A 43 1.23 11.12 1.23
CA ILE A 43 1.98 9.86 1.28
C ILE A 43 2.53 9.59 -0.12
N TYR A 44 3.84 9.51 -0.27
CA TYR A 44 4.48 9.16 -1.54
C TYR A 44 4.32 7.67 -1.82
N ASN A 45 3.64 7.32 -2.93
CA ASN A 45 3.41 5.94 -3.32
C ASN A 45 3.97 5.68 -4.72
N THR A 46 4.99 4.86 -4.92
CA THR A 46 5.70 3.99 -3.98
C THR A 46 7.21 4.05 -4.16
N ILE A 47 7.98 3.58 -3.18
CA ILE A 47 9.36 3.17 -3.38
C ILE A 47 9.47 1.65 -3.25
N SER A 48 10.41 1.03 -3.96
CA SER A 48 10.66 -0.41 -3.83
C SER A 48 12.11 -0.72 -3.48
N ASN A 49 13.05 0.14 -3.85
CA ASN A 49 14.45 0.00 -3.51
C ASN A 49 15.12 1.38 -3.50
N LEU A 50 16.33 1.44 -2.95
CA LEU A 50 17.15 2.67 -2.89
C LEU A 50 18.23 2.70 -3.98
N LYS A 51 18.18 1.80 -4.96
CA LYS A 51 19.14 1.76 -6.09
C LYS A 51 18.79 2.79 -7.17
N ASN A 52 17.54 3.25 -7.22
CA ASN A 52 17.13 4.33 -8.11
C ASN A 52 17.55 5.70 -7.53
N SER A 53 18.67 6.23 -8.02
CA SER A 53 19.21 7.52 -7.56
C SER A 53 18.25 8.69 -7.76
N LYS A 54 17.51 8.74 -8.88
CA LYS A 54 16.54 9.80 -9.16
C LYS A 54 15.42 9.85 -8.12
N GLU A 55 14.94 8.67 -7.70
CA GLU A 55 13.90 8.57 -6.67
C GLU A 55 14.44 8.97 -5.29
N VAL A 56 15.64 8.52 -4.94
CA VAL A 56 16.31 8.92 -3.68
C VAL A 56 16.55 10.43 -3.62
N GLU A 57 17.03 11.04 -4.71
CA GLU A 57 17.24 12.49 -4.82
C GLU A 57 15.94 13.26 -4.67
N LEU A 58 14.84 12.77 -5.27
CA LEU A 58 13.52 13.38 -5.14
C LEU A 58 13.04 13.39 -3.69
N LEU A 59 13.17 12.25 -2.98
CA LEU A 59 12.78 12.14 -1.57
C LEU A 59 13.56 13.13 -0.71
N LYS A 60 14.88 13.24 -0.90
CA LYS A 60 15.74 14.19 -0.19
C LYS A 60 15.38 15.65 -0.51
N LYS A 61 15.31 15.99 -1.79
CA LYS A 61 15.09 17.37 -2.28
C LYS A 61 13.82 17.99 -1.73
N TYR A 62 12.76 17.18 -1.61
CA TYR A 62 11.46 17.64 -1.13
C TYR A 62 11.15 17.23 0.30
N ASN A 63 12.13 16.67 1.03
CA ASN A 63 12.00 16.24 2.42
C ASN A 63 10.74 15.40 2.67
N ILE A 64 10.55 14.37 1.85
CA ILE A 64 9.36 13.51 1.91
C ILE A 64 9.32 12.77 3.26
N GLU A 65 8.24 12.95 4.01
CA GLU A 65 8.14 12.43 5.38
C GLU A 65 7.37 11.10 5.48
N SER A 66 6.51 10.78 4.50
CA SER A 66 5.66 9.59 4.50
C SER A 66 5.74 8.84 3.18
N VAL A 67 6.07 7.55 3.22
CA VAL A 67 6.32 6.74 2.02
C VAL A 67 5.65 5.36 2.15
N VAL A 68 5.05 4.90 1.05
CA VAL A 68 4.70 3.49 0.87
C VAL A 68 5.91 2.76 0.29
N ILE A 69 6.33 1.69 0.95
CA ILE A 69 7.20 0.65 0.38
C ILE A 69 6.29 -0.34 -0.36
N LEU A 70 6.57 -0.60 -1.63
CA LEU A 70 5.98 -1.68 -2.39
C LEU A 70 6.99 -2.81 -2.50
N ILE A 71 6.68 -3.95 -1.89
CA ILE A 71 7.49 -5.17 -2.04
C ILE A 71 7.28 -5.69 -3.46
N LEU A 72 8.30 -5.58 -4.31
CA LEU A 72 8.29 -6.18 -5.65
C LEU A 72 8.60 -7.67 -5.52
N GLY A 73 7.57 -8.47 -5.30
CA GLY A 73 7.66 -9.93 -5.25
C GLY A 73 7.33 -10.59 -6.58
N SER A 74 7.97 -11.72 -6.88
CA SER A 74 7.43 -12.70 -7.82
C SER A 74 6.17 -13.35 -7.24
N GLU A 75 5.38 -14.04 -8.07
CA GLU A 75 4.17 -14.75 -7.63
C GLU A 75 4.46 -15.74 -6.50
N SER A 76 5.56 -16.48 -6.60
CA SER A 76 6.01 -17.51 -5.65
C SER A 76 6.85 -16.98 -4.48
N MET A 77 6.99 -15.66 -4.34
CA MET A 77 7.79 -15.10 -3.25
C MET A 77 7.11 -15.37 -1.90
N THR A 78 7.77 -16.14 -1.05
CA THR A 78 7.26 -16.57 0.26
C THR A 78 7.17 -15.40 1.24
N SER A 79 6.43 -15.60 2.33
CA SER A 79 6.28 -14.57 3.37
C SER A 79 7.62 -14.15 4.00
N THR A 80 8.52 -15.12 4.23
CA THR A 80 9.89 -14.89 4.73
C THR A 80 10.73 -14.12 3.72
N GLN A 81 10.65 -14.43 2.43
CA GLN A 81 11.37 -13.68 1.39
C GLN A 81 10.87 -12.22 1.31
N ARG A 82 9.56 -12.00 1.40
CA ARG A 82 8.96 -10.65 1.45
C ARG A 82 9.37 -9.88 2.71
N PHE A 83 9.42 -10.54 3.86
CA PHE A 83 9.92 -9.93 5.10
C PHE A 83 11.40 -9.55 4.96
N ASN A 84 12.22 -10.46 4.43
CA ASN A 84 13.64 -10.26 4.18
C ASN A 84 13.91 -9.13 3.18
N TYR A 85 13.02 -8.89 2.21
CA TYR A 85 13.09 -7.75 1.30
C TYR A 85 13.20 -6.40 2.04
N LEU A 86 12.55 -6.29 3.21
CA LEU A 86 12.53 -5.08 4.01
C LEU A 86 13.76 -4.95 4.91
N ILE A 87 14.24 -6.06 5.48
CA ILE A 87 15.21 -6.08 6.58
C ILE A 87 16.62 -6.54 6.20
N GLN A 88 16.81 -7.16 5.04
CA GLN A 88 18.15 -7.56 4.58
C GLN A 88 18.91 -6.36 4.02
N LYS A 89 20.22 -6.37 4.26
CA LYS A 89 21.17 -5.35 3.82
C LYS A 89 21.52 -5.46 2.34
N THR A 90 20.53 -5.22 1.50
CA THR A 90 20.62 -5.37 0.03
C THR A 90 20.60 -4.03 -0.71
N GLN A 91 20.49 -2.93 0.04
CA GLN A 91 20.45 -1.57 -0.50
C GLN A 91 21.86 -0.95 -0.50
N PRO A 92 22.09 0.16 -1.24
CA PRO A 92 23.38 0.84 -1.22
C PRO A 92 23.83 1.19 0.20
N ASN A 93 25.13 1.10 0.47
CA ASN A 93 25.77 1.30 1.77
C ASN A 93 25.48 0.20 2.82
N ASP A 94 25.23 -1.04 2.39
CA ASP A 94 25.03 -2.20 3.29
C ASP A 94 23.92 -1.99 4.34
N GLN A 95 22.87 -1.28 3.95
CA GLN A 95 21.71 -1.01 4.79
C GLN A 95 20.47 -1.75 4.29
N ASN A 96 19.51 -1.96 5.20
CA ASN A 96 18.19 -2.45 4.81
C ASN A 96 17.30 -1.30 4.31
N LEU A 97 16.18 -1.63 3.66
CA LEU A 97 15.32 -0.65 3.02
C LEU A 97 14.69 0.32 4.04
N ILE A 98 14.28 -0.18 5.20
CA ILE A 98 13.64 0.63 6.25
C ILE A 98 14.63 1.63 6.82
N GLU A 99 15.83 1.18 7.17
CA GLU A 99 16.91 2.01 7.70
C GLU A 99 17.32 3.08 6.70
N GLY A 100 17.50 2.69 5.43
CA GLY A 100 17.85 3.65 4.39
C GLY A 100 16.79 4.73 4.20
N LEU A 101 15.50 4.41 4.23
CA LEU A 101 14.44 5.43 4.18
C LEU A 101 14.47 6.37 5.40
N LYS A 102 14.71 5.85 6.60
CA LYS A 102 14.87 6.69 7.80
C LYS A 102 16.06 7.64 7.67
N ASN A 103 17.18 7.16 7.12
CA ASN A 103 18.37 7.97 6.84
C ASN A 103 18.11 9.07 5.79
N LEU A 104 17.10 8.92 4.95
CA LEU A 104 16.62 9.96 4.02
C LEU A 104 15.69 11.00 4.67
N GLY A 105 15.35 10.85 5.95
CA GLY A 105 14.43 11.73 6.67
C GLY A 105 12.96 11.28 6.63
N VAL A 106 12.67 10.08 6.10
CA VAL A 106 11.31 9.52 6.11
C VAL A 106 10.93 9.12 7.54
N LYS A 107 9.82 9.66 8.03
CA LYS A 107 9.33 9.44 9.40
C LYS A 107 8.23 8.38 9.48
N LYS A 108 7.43 8.25 8.42
CA LYS A 108 6.29 7.33 8.35
C LYS A 108 6.47 6.38 7.17
N ILE A 109 6.55 5.09 7.46
CA ILE A 109 6.74 4.03 6.47
C ILE A 109 5.50 3.13 6.50
N TRP A 110 4.91 2.91 5.32
CA TRP A 110 3.76 2.02 5.10
C TRP A 110 4.22 0.88 4.21
N VAL A 111 3.88 -0.36 4.54
CA VAL A 111 4.35 -1.53 3.78
C VAL A 111 3.20 -2.14 2.98
N ASP A 112 3.29 -2.05 1.65
CA ASP A 112 2.42 -2.76 0.70
C ASP A 112 3.08 -4.09 0.29
N GLY A 113 2.34 -5.18 0.47
CA GLY A 113 2.77 -6.52 0.14
C GLY A 113 2.98 -6.81 -1.35
N GLY A 114 2.43 -6.02 -2.27
CA GLY A 114 2.61 -6.21 -3.72
C GLY A 114 1.91 -7.47 -4.27
N VAL A 115 0.58 -7.37 -4.46
CA VAL A 115 -0.27 -8.46 -4.95
C VAL A 115 -0.10 -8.70 -6.46
N THR A 116 0.07 -9.96 -6.84
CA THR A 116 0.15 -10.41 -8.23
C THR A 116 -0.88 -11.49 -8.55
N THR A 117 -1.13 -12.40 -7.60
CA THR A 117 -2.07 -13.51 -7.70
C THR A 117 -2.83 -13.74 -6.39
N LEU A 118 -3.83 -14.62 -6.39
CA LEU A 118 -4.49 -15.04 -5.15
C LEU A 118 -3.51 -15.74 -4.18
N GLU A 119 -2.59 -16.56 -4.70
CA GLU A 119 -1.53 -17.17 -3.89
C GLU A 119 -0.63 -16.12 -3.24
N SER A 120 -0.26 -15.08 -3.98
CA SER A 120 0.53 -13.98 -3.41
C SER A 120 -0.20 -13.28 -2.25
N VAL A 121 -1.54 -13.18 -2.28
CA VAL A 121 -2.32 -12.59 -1.16
C VAL A 121 -2.12 -13.41 0.11
N VAL A 122 -2.06 -14.74 0.02
CA VAL A 122 -1.83 -15.61 1.19
C VAL A 122 -0.45 -15.35 1.79
N HIS A 123 0.61 -15.32 0.96
CA HIS A 123 1.95 -14.96 1.44
C HIS A 123 2.02 -13.54 2.02
N ILE A 124 1.31 -12.59 1.41
CA ILE A 124 1.23 -11.22 1.88
C ILE A 124 0.58 -11.14 3.26
N LEU A 125 -0.50 -11.87 3.52
CA LEU A 125 -1.15 -11.87 4.85
C LEU A 125 -0.20 -12.35 5.95
N GLU A 126 0.59 -13.39 5.70
CA GLU A 126 1.60 -13.83 6.66
C GLU A 126 2.73 -12.81 6.79
N THR A 127 3.18 -12.19 5.69
CA THR A 127 4.14 -11.07 5.76
C THR A 127 3.60 -9.90 6.56
N GLN A 128 2.32 -9.53 6.39
CA GLN A 128 1.67 -8.45 7.13
C GLN A 128 1.73 -8.73 8.63
N LYS A 129 1.38 -9.96 9.06
CA LYS A 129 1.51 -10.41 10.44
C LYS A 129 2.95 -10.32 10.95
N MET A 130 3.94 -10.77 10.18
CA MET A 130 5.36 -10.69 10.55
C MET A 130 5.83 -9.23 10.70
N VAL A 131 5.49 -8.35 9.75
CA VAL A 131 5.88 -6.94 9.77
C VAL A 131 5.20 -6.19 10.90
N SER A 132 3.89 -6.39 11.10
CA SER A 132 3.14 -5.73 12.17
C SER A 132 3.61 -6.18 13.56
N SER A 133 3.98 -7.45 13.72
CA SER A 133 4.43 -8.00 15.00
C SER A 133 5.88 -7.64 15.33
N SER A 134 6.79 -7.78 14.36
CA SER A 134 8.24 -7.59 14.56
C SER A 134 8.71 -6.15 14.37
N LEU A 135 8.19 -5.45 13.35
CA LEU A 135 8.68 -4.12 12.96
C LEU A 135 7.76 -2.99 13.43
N LYS A 136 6.55 -3.32 13.91
CA LYS A 136 5.52 -2.37 14.35
C LYS A 136 5.18 -1.31 13.30
N LEU A 137 5.34 -1.64 12.02
CA LEU A 137 5.01 -0.77 10.89
C LEU A 137 3.58 -1.03 10.40
N PRO A 138 2.87 -0.01 9.90
CA PRO A 138 1.58 -0.21 9.27
C PRO A 138 1.74 -0.99 7.97
N VAL A 139 0.88 -1.99 7.79
CA VAL A 139 0.89 -2.90 6.64
C VAL A 139 -0.42 -2.82 5.87
N GLY A 140 -0.37 -3.17 4.60
CA GLY A 140 -1.53 -3.11 3.73
C GLY A 140 -1.27 -3.78 2.39
N THR A 141 -2.26 -3.74 1.51
CA THR A 141 -2.07 -4.16 0.12
C THR A 141 -3.15 -3.67 -0.83
N ALA A 142 -2.99 -3.97 -2.13
CA ALA A 142 -3.95 -3.73 -3.20
C ALA A 142 -4.60 -5.05 -3.68
N PRO A 143 -5.50 -5.67 -2.90
CA PRO A 143 -5.95 -7.05 -3.12
C PRO A 143 -6.78 -7.24 -4.39
N THR A 144 -7.31 -6.16 -4.96
CA THR A 144 -8.14 -6.21 -6.16
C THR A 144 -7.33 -6.17 -7.46
N LEU A 145 -6.01 -5.94 -7.40
CA LEU A 145 -5.18 -5.73 -8.59
C LEU A 145 -5.15 -6.96 -9.51
N PHE A 146 -4.99 -8.16 -8.95
CA PHE A 146 -5.00 -9.39 -9.75
C PHE A 146 -6.38 -9.70 -10.35
N LEU A 147 -7.46 -9.04 -9.88
CA LEU A 147 -8.80 -9.26 -10.39
C LEU A 147 -9.01 -8.63 -11.78
N PHE A 148 -8.14 -7.71 -12.22
CA PHE A 148 -8.23 -7.10 -13.55
C PHE A 148 -8.25 -8.14 -14.69
N LYS A 149 -7.52 -9.25 -14.53
CA LYS A 149 -7.53 -10.36 -15.50
C LYS A 149 -8.88 -11.06 -15.62
N TYR A 150 -9.70 -10.99 -14.57
CA TYR A 150 -11.06 -11.54 -14.55
C TYR A 150 -12.14 -10.49 -14.83
N SER A 151 -11.76 -9.21 -14.99
CA SER A 151 -12.66 -8.07 -14.98
C SER A 151 -12.59 -7.20 -16.21
N SER A 152 -11.94 -7.65 -17.30
CA SER A 152 -12.05 -6.95 -18.58
C SER A 152 -13.54 -6.79 -18.90
N PRO A 153 -14.07 -5.56 -19.04
CA PRO A 153 -15.47 -5.31 -19.37
C PRO A 153 -15.87 -5.97 -20.70
N ARG A 154 -14.88 -6.28 -21.55
CA ARG A 154 -15.04 -7.00 -22.81
C ARG A 154 -15.28 -8.51 -22.65
N LEU A 155 -14.92 -9.10 -21.51
CA LEU A 155 -14.91 -10.56 -21.34
C LEU A 155 -16.13 -11.10 -20.60
N ASN A 156 -16.76 -10.37 -19.66
CA ASN A 156 -18.09 -10.74 -19.15
C ASN A 156 -18.76 -9.68 -18.22
N PRO A 157 -19.84 -9.00 -18.64
CA PRO A 157 -20.62 -8.09 -17.77
C PRO A 157 -21.25 -8.80 -16.56
N LYS A 158 -21.57 -10.09 -16.68
CA LYS A 158 -22.19 -10.92 -15.63
C LYS A 158 -21.22 -11.24 -14.48
N PHE A 159 -19.91 -11.07 -14.70
CA PHE A 159 -18.85 -11.31 -13.71
C PHE A 159 -18.14 -10.02 -13.26
N HIS A 160 -18.76 -8.85 -13.49
CA HIS A 160 -18.21 -7.54 -13.12
C HIS A 160 -18.10 -7.36 -11.59
N THR A 161 -17.00 -7.91 -11.08
CA THR A 161 -16.13 -7.67 -9.91
C THR A 161 -16.57 -7.03 -8.60
N LYS A 162 -17.77 -6.52 -8.38
CA LYS A 162 -18.10 -5.94 -7.07
C LYS A 162 -18.10 -6.97 -5.95
N PHE A 163 -18.78 -8.10 -6.17
CA PHE A 163 -18.79 -9.21 -5.20
C PHE A 163 -17.42 -9.83 -5.01
N ARG A 164 -16.65 -10.05 -6.09
CA ARG A 164 -15.28 -10.61 -5.98
C ARG A 164 -14.35 -9.67 -5.21
N LYS A 165 -14.44 -8.36 -5.47
CA LYS A 165 -13.71 -7.33 -4.72
C LYS A 165 -14.11 -7.37 -3.25
N ALA A 166 -15.41 -7.34 -2.94
CA ALA A 166 -15.89 -7.45 -1.55
C ALA A 166 -15.44 -8.74 -0.85
N THR A 167 -15.50 -9.89 -1.53
CA THR A 167 -15.09 -11.19 -0.96
C THR A 167 -13.59 -11.21 -0.65
N ILE A 168 -12.71 -10.70 -1.54
CA ILE A 168 -11.27 -10.68 -1.26
C ILE A 168 -10.90 -9.64 -0.19
N MET A 169 -11.69 -8.58 -0.04
CA MET A 169 -11.48 -7.57 0.99
C MET A 169 -11.56 -8.16 2.40
N PHE A 170 -12.40 -9.18 2.63
CA PHE A 170 -12.52 -9.80 3.96
C PHE A 170 -11.17 -10.35 4.47
N PRO A 171 -10.54 -11.33 3.79
CA PRO A 171 -9.24 -11.85 4.22
C PRO A 171 -8.13 -10.80 4.08
N ALA A 172 -8.13 -9.96 3.04
CA ALA A 172 -7.08 -8.95 2.83
C ALA A 172 -7.00 -7.92 3.98
N THR A 173 -8.13 -7.61 4.62
CA THR A 173 -8.20 -6.66 5.74
C THR A 173 -7.72 -7.27 7.06
N TRP A 174 -7.51 -8.59 7.13
CA TRP A 174 -7.31 -9.27 8.41
C TRP A 174 -6.11 -8.77 9.22
N PHE A 175 -4.98 -8.50 8.58
CA PHE A 175 -3.80 -7.92 9.24
C PHE A 175 -3.50 -6.48 8.83
N SER A 176 -4.25 -5.96 7.86
CA SER A 176 -4.00 -4.65 7.27
C SER A 176 -4.36 -3.47 8.18
N ASN A 177 -3.53 -2.44 8.16
CA ASN A 177 -3.79 -1.09 8.66
C ASN A 177 -4.31 -0.16 7.56
N PHE A 178 -4.03 -0.47 6.30
CA PHE A 178 -4.54 0.24 5.12
C PHE A 178 -4.81 -0.73 3.97
N ILE A 179 -5.71 -0.38 3.05
CA ILE A 179 -5.98 -1.15 1.84
C ILE A 179 -6.18 -0.21 0.65
N PHE A 180 -5.53 -0.51 -0.47
CA PHE A 180 -5.85 0.06 -1.78
C PHE A 180 -6.96 -0.79 -2.43
N TYR A 181 -8.22 -0.42 -2.17
CA TYR A 181 -9.39 -1.21 -2.59
C TYR A 181 -9.74 -1.07 -4.08
N GLY A 182 -9.01 -0.24 -4.82
CA GLY A 182 -9.22 -0.02 -6.25
C GLY A 182 -10.09 1.21 -6.52
N ALA A 183 -11.09 1.02 -7.38
CA ALA A 183 -11.86 2.12 -7.95
C ALA A 183 -12.87 2.70 -6.93
N ILE A 184 -13.06 4.02 -6.96
CA ILE A 184 -13.88 4.76 -5.97
C ILE A 184 -15.34 4.30 -6.02
N GLU A 185 -15.83 3.88 -7.18
CA GLU A 185 -17.18 3.34 -7.40
C GLU A 185 -17.47 2.01 -6.68
N ASP A 186 -16.44 1.32 -6.18
CA ASP A 186 -16.55 0.09 -5.40
C ASP A 186 -16.41 0.35 -3.90
N ALA A 187 -16.29 1.61 -3.47
CA ALA A 187 -16.05 1.96 -2.07
C ALA A 187 -17.13 1.40 -1.14
N LYS A 188 -18.41 1.44 -1.54
CA LYS A 188 -19.50 0.94 -0.71
C LYS A 188 -19.31 -0.54 -0.36
N GLU A 189 -19.05 -1.37 -1.36
CA GLU A 189 -18.90 -2.81 -1.18
C GLU A 189 -17.58 -3.16 -0.47
N CYS A 190 -16.47 -2.52 -0.86
CA CYS A 190 -15.16 -2.77 -0.27
C CYS A 190 -15.06 -2.32 1.19
N ILE A 191 -15.59 -1.14 1.53
CA ILE A 191 -15.60 -0.63 2.91
C ILE A 191 -16.52 -1.47 3.78
N SER A 192 -17.69 -1.87 3.27
CA SER A 192 -18.60 -2.75 4.03
C SER A 192 -17.94 -4.09 4.38
N ALA A 193 -17.26 -4.71 3.42
CA ALA A 193 -16.53 -5.96 3.65
C ALA A 193 -15.36 -5.78 4.64
N ALA A 194 -14.59 -4.71 4.51
CA ALA A 194 -13.49 -4.38 5.43
C ALA A 194 -14.01 -4.13 6.87
N TYR A 195 -15.12 -3.42 7.01
CA TYR A 195 -15.77 -3.18 8.30
C TYR A 195 -16.26 -4.48 8.94
N GLN A 196 -16.82 -5.40 8.15
CA GLN A 196 -17.21 -6.72 8.63
C GLN A 196 -16.01 -7.51 9.18
N THR A 197 -14.85 -7.48 8.50
CA THR A 197 -13.61 -8.06 9.04
C THR A 197 -13.19 -7.42 10.36
N TYR A 198 -13.29 -6.09 10.46
CA TYR A 198 -12.94 -5.37 11.69
C TYR A 198 -13.81 -5.79 12.86
N GLU A 199 -15.15 -5.80 12.70
CA GLU A 199 -16.09 -6.24 13.73
C GLU A 199 -15.86 -7.71 14.11
N PHE A 200 -15.60 -8.57 13.12
CA PHE A 200 -15.33 -9.98 13.37
C PHE A 200 -14.05 -10.19 14.19
N LYS A 201 -12.96 -9.47 13.88
CA LYS A 201 -11.73 -9.47 14.69
C LYS A 201 -11.97 -8.97 16.12
N LYS A 202 -12.77 -7.92 16.27
CA LYS A 202 -13.13 -7.36 17.58
C LYS A 202 -13.87 -8.39 18.44
N ILE A 203 -14.85 -9.09 17.87
CA ILE A 203 -15.57 -10.17 18.56
C ILE A 203 -14.60 -11.25 19.05
N ILE A 204 -13.65 -11.68 18.20
CA ILE A 204 -12.65 -12.68 18.57
C ILE A 204 -11.81 -12.21 19.76
N GLN A 205 -11.34 -10.97 19.73
CA GLN A 205 -10.53 -10.37 20.79
C GLN A 205 -11.31 -10.23 22.10
N ASP A 206 -12.50 -9.62 22.04
CA ASP A 206 -13.34 -9.34 23.20
C ASP A 206 -13.78 -10.63 23.91
N ARG A 207 -14.09 -11.67 23.12
CA ARG A 207 -14.52 -12.98 23.65
C ARG A 207 -13.38 -13.95 23.89
N LYS A 208 -12.12 -13.54 23.69
CA LYS A 208 -10.91 -14.39 23.78
C LYS A 208 -11.06 -15.71 23.01
N MET A 209 -11.73 -15.65 21.86
CA MET A 209 -11.94 -16.81 21.01
C MET A 209 -10.65 -17.17 20.31
N LYS A 210 -10.43 -18.47 20.11
CA LYS A 210 -9.37 -18.94 19.23
C LYS A 210 -9.97 -19.17 17.85
N PHE A 211 -9.40 -18.52 16.84
CA PHE A 211 -9.86 -18.60 15.46
C PHE A 211 -8.65 -18.90 14.58
N PHE A 212 -8.72 -20.04 13.87
CA PHE A 212 -7.59 -20.68 13.18
C PHE A 212 -6.47 -21.17 14.11
N GLU A 213 -6.83 -22.01 15.10
CA GLU A 213 -5.84 -22.90 15.76
C GLU A 213 -5.19 -23.83 14.75
#